data_AF-A0A965PR15-F1
#
_entry.id   AF-A0A965PR15-F1
#
_cell.length_a   1.000
_cell.length_b   1.000
_cell.length_c   1.000
_cell.angle_alpha   90.00
_cell.angle_beta   90.00
_cell.angle_gamma   90.00
#
_symmetry.space_group_name_H-M   'P 1'
#
loop_
_entity.id
_entity.type
_entity.pdbx_description
1 polymer ?
#
loop_
_entity_poly.entity_id
_entity_poly.type
_entity_poly.pdbx_seq_one_letter_code
_entity_poly.pdbx_strand_id
1 'polypeptide(L)'
;MLTTNQEEYRDYLATPYWLQVSREVKKRAKWRCQLCNSPLELCAHHRTYEHRGDELNHLNDLICLCKRCHKIFHAVEKEESLKFKRRAAKQGRDPEETLPVAPSKKDIATSTRVLDSNLIKSLRVCGRMTAATLEAIGVDWSFTRQPNWMFRLRGRIITEEAYQRALIGKNKRVRKKKRR
;
A
#
# COMPACT_ATOMS: atom_id res chain seq x y z
N MET A 1 7.47 -3.96 -5.54
CA MET A 1 8.89 -4.29 -5.36
C MET A 1 9.60 -2.98 -5.08
N LEU A 2 9.99 -2.70 -3.82
CA LEU A 2 10.68 -1.46 -3.47
C LEU A 2 12.17 -1.76 -3.32
N THR A 3 12.86 -1.77 -4.45
CA THR A 3 14.31 -1.61 -4.53
C THR A 3 14.53 -0.53 -5.60
N THR A 4 14.27 0.72 -5.22
CA THR A 4 14.73 1.86 -6.02
C THR A 4 16.25 1.81 -6.06
N ASN A 5 16.80 1.86 -7.27
CA ASN A 5 18.23 1.95 -7.50
C ASN A 5 18.78 3.11 -6.65
N GLN A 6 19.88 2.91 -5.91
CA GLN A 6 20.42 3.93 -5.00
C GLN A 6 20.74 5.24 -5.74
N GLU A 7 21.10 5.14 -7.02
CA GLU A 7 21.37 6.27 -7.92
C GLU A 7 20.09 7.09 -8.19
N GLU A 8 19.00 6.46 -8.59
CA GLU A 8 17.71 7.13 -8.83
C GLU A 8 17.20 7.87 -7.58
N TYR A 9 17.47 7.32 -6.39
CA TYR A 9 17.10 8.00 -5.15
C TYR A 9 17.99 9.22 -4.88
N ARG A 10 19.29 9.14 -5.14
CA ARG A 10 20.21 10.27 -5.00
C ARG A 10 19.84 11.39 -5.98
N ASP A 11 19.49 11.03 -7.21
CA ASP A 11 19.04 11.99 -8.23
C ASP A 11 17.74 12.67 -7.80
N TYR A 12 16.78 11.91 -7.28
CA TYR A 12 15.56 12.46 -6.71
C TYR A 12 15.85 13.49 -5.60
N LEU A 13 16.79 13.19 -4.68
CA LEU A 13 17.18 14.11 -3.61
C LEU A 13 17.90 15.37 -4.13
N ALA A 14 18.43 15.36 -5.35
CA ALA A 14 19.04 16.52 -6.00
C ALA A 14 18.02 17.37 -6.78
N THR A 15 16.77 16.90 -6.94
CA THR A 15 15.76 17.65 -7.69
C THR A 15 15.38 18.97 -7.01
N PRO A 16 15.04 20.03 -7.79
CA PRO A 16 14.52 21.28 -7.23
C PRO A 16 13.30 21.07 -6.33
N TYR A 17 12.45 20.12 -6.71
CA TYR A 17 11.27 19.72 -5.94
C TYR A 17 11.65 19.26 -4.53
N TRP A 18 12.58 18.30 -4.40
CA TRP A 18 12.98 17.81 -3.09
C TRP A 18 13.70 18.89 -2.26
N LEU A 19 14.49 19.76 -2.89
CA LEU A 19 15.10 20.90 -2.20
C LEU A 19 14.04 21.84 -1.61
N GLN A 20 12.94 22.08 -2.33
CA GLN A 20 11.80 22.85 -1.83
C GLN A 20 11.11 22.13 -0.66
N VAL A 21 10.78 20.84 -0.81
CA VAL A 21 10.19 20.02 0.28
C VAL A 21 11.05 20.10 1.54
N SER A 22 12.35 19.84 1.40
CA SER A 22 13.32 19.86 2.49
C SER A 22 13.37 21.23 3.18
N ARG A 23 13.30 22.32 2.41
CA ARG A 23 13.25 23.69 2.94
C ARG A 23 11.96 23.94 3.74
N GLU A 24 10.80 23.55 3.23
CA GLU A 24 9.53 23.74 3.92
C GLU A 24 9.43 22.93 5.22
N VAL A 25 9.95 21.69 5.23
CA VAL A 25 10.05 20.87 6.44
C VAL A 25 10.92 21.56 7.51
N LYS A 26 12.10 22.08 7.11
CA LYS A 26 13.01 22.80 8.01
C LYS A 26 12.41 24.11 8.52
N LYS A 27 11.74 24.86 7.64
CA LYS A 27 11.07 26.12 7.96
C LYS A 27 9.94 25.90 8.97
N ARG A 28 9.07 24.90 8.75
CA ARG A 28 8.02 24.50 9.70
C ARG A 28 8.59 24.14 11.08
N ALA A 29 9.75 23.48 11.10
CA ALA A 29 10.46 23.13 12.33
C ALA A 29 11.30 24.29 12.92
N LYS A 30 11.12 25.53 12.45
CA LYS A 30 11.88 26.72 12.88
C LYS A 30 13.40 26.53 12.81
N TRP A 31 13.87 25.77 11.82
CA TRP A 31 15.30 25.43 11.65
C TRP A 31 15.90 24.80 12.91
N ARG A 32 15.16 23.87 13.53
CA ARG A 32 15.60 23.07 14.66
C ARG A 32 15.21 21.62 14.47
N CYS A 33 16.03 20.72 15.02
CA CYS A 33 15.71 19.31 15.12
C CYS A 33 14.49 19.12 16.03
N GLN A 34 13.47 18.41 15.56
CA GLN A 34 12.22 18.21 16.30
C GLN A 34 12.34 17.20 17.45
N LEU A 35 13.52 16.61 17.69
CA LEU A 35 13.78 15.70 18.81
C LEU A 35 14.72 16.27 19.86
N CYS A 36 15.83 16.89 19.45
CA CYS A 36 16.85 17.41 20.38
C CYS A 36 17.06 18.92 20.30
N ASN A 37 16.25 19.63 19.51
CA ASN A 37 16.33 21.09 19.33
C ASN A 37 17.68 21.62 18.78
N SER A 38 18.54 20.76 18.23
CA SER A 38 19.78 21.19 17.59
C SER A 38 19.50 22.01 16.32
N PRO A 39 20.21 23.13 16.08
CA PRO A 39 20.13 23.88 14.82
C PRO A 39 21.04 23.32 13.71
N LEU A 40 21.87 22.33 14.01
CA LEU A 40 22.96 21.89 13.13
C LEU A 40 22.57 20.69 12.24
N GLU A 41 23.14 20.67 11.03
CA GLU A 41 23.06 19.55 10.07
C GLU A 41 21.64 18.97 9.91
N LEU A 42 20.67 19.84 9.61
CA LEU A 42 19.26 19.47 9.51
C LEU A 42 18.92 18.77 8.19
N CYS A 43 18.17 17.68 8.31
CA CYS A 43 17.67 16.85 7.21
C CYS A 43 16.16 16.63 7.36
N ALA A 44 15.45 16.54 6.24
CA ALA A 44 14.09 16.04 6.22
C ALA A 44 14.11 14.50 6.22
N HIS A 45 13.40 13.90 7.16
CA HIS A 45 13.26 12.46 7.32
C HIS A 45 11.82 12.06 7.03
N HIS A 46 11.63 11.04 6.21
CA HIS A 46 10.30 10.46 5.96
C HIS A 46 9.90 9.57 7.13
N ARG A 47 8.74 9.85 7.73
CA ARG A 47 8.05 8.96 8.68
C ARG A 47 7.22 7.90 7.95
N THR A 48 6.74 8.26 6.76
CA THR A 48 6.05 7.39 5.82
C THR A 48 6.38 7.83 4.41
N TYR A 49 6.27 6.90 3.46
CA TYR A 49 6.49 7.14 2.03
C TYR A 49 5.17 7.10 1.23
N GLU A 50 4.02 7.17 1.92
CA GLU A 50 2.68 7.03 1.33
C GLU A 50 2.41 8.07 0.22
N HIS A 51 2.81 9.33 0.43
CA HIS A 51 2.60 10.44 -0.51
C HIS A 51 3.90 10.86 -1.23
N ARG A 52 4.78 9.91 -1.56
CA ARG A 52 6.04 10.22 -2.26
C ARG A 52 5.77 10.84 -3.63
N GLY A 53 6.38 11.99 -3.92
CA GLY A 53 6.13 12.82 -5.10
C GLY A 53 5.04 13.88 -4.91
N ASP A 54 4.36 13.90 -3.75
CA ASP A 54 3.37 14.89 -3.34
C ASP A 54 3.60 15.39 -1.90
N GLU A 55 4.86 15.41 -1.46
CA GLU A 55 5.28 15.74 -0.11
C GLU A 55 4.93 17.19 0.29
N LEU A 56 4.90 18.13 -0.66
CA LEU A 56 4.52 19.53 -0.37
C LEU A 56 3.09 19.66 0.16
N ASN A 57 2.17 18.81 -0.30
CA ASN A 57 0.80 18.75 0.21
C ASN A 57 0.69 17.92 1.51
N HIS A 58 1.74 17.14 1.82
CA HIS A 58 1.76 16.18 2.92
C HIS A 58 3.01 16.33 3.79
N LEU A 59 3.40 17.56 4.16
CA LEU A 59 4.60 17.81 4.98
C LEU A 59 4.59 17.09 6.33
N ASN A 60 3.43 16.64 6.80
CA ASN A 60 3.28 15.79 7.98
C ASN A 60 3.93 14.41 7.79
N ASP A 61 4.11 13.92 6.58
CA ASP A 61 4.83 12.68 6.36
C ASP A 61 6.33 12.81 6.66
N LEU A 62 6.82 14.05 6.80
CA LEU A 62 8.21 14.35 7.08
C LEU A 62 8.42 14.96 8.46
N ILE A 63 9.62 14.77 9.01
CA ILE A 63 10.09 15.35 10.26
C ILE A 63 11.49 15.94 10.06
N CYS A 64 11.78 17.10 10.65
CA CYS A 64 13.09 17.73 10.60
C CYS A 64 13.99 17.16 11.70
N LEU A 65 15.09 16.50 11.33
CA LEU A 65 16.05 15.89 12.26
C LEU A 65 17.46 16.38 11.98
N CYS A 66 18.26 16.54 13.03
CA CYS A 66 19.71 16.67 12.84
C CYS A 66 20.31 15.31 12.43
N LYS A 67 21.46 15.33 11.76
CA LYS A 67 22.18 14.13 11.31
C LYS A 67 22.37 13.06 12.39
N ARG A 68 22.63 13.44 13.65
CA ARG A 68 22.75 12.52 14.78
C ARG A 68 21.43 11.78 15.04
N CYS A 69 20.34 12.52 15.20
CA CYS A 69 19.01 11.95 15.40
C CYS A 69 18.55 11.12 14.19
N HIS A 70 18.86 11.57 12.98
CA HIS A 70 18.55 10.87 11.75
C HIS A 70 19.20 9.47 11.71
N LYS A 71 20.49 9.36 12.06
CA LYS A 71 21.20 8.07 12.14
C LYS A 71 20.58 7.12 13.16
N ILE A 72 20.20 7.64 14.33
CA ILE A 72 19.55 6.85 15.39
C ILE A 72 18.22 6.28 14.88
N PHE A 73 17.40 7.08 14.19
CA PHE A 73 16.14 6.62 13.61
C PHE A 73 16.34 5.46 12.63
N HIS A 74 17.26 5.61 11.66
CA HIS A 74 17.59 4.52 10.73
C HIS A 74 18.10 3.25 11.42
N ALA A 75 18.88 3.41 12.49
CA ALA A 75 19.38 2.27 13.26
C ALA A 75 18.24 1.53 13.97
N VAL A 76 17.33 2.26 14.62
CA VAL A 76 16.17 1.69 15.31
C VAL A 76 15.22 1.00 14.31
N GLU A 77 14.91 1.63 13.17
CA GLU A 77 14.06 1.02 12.14
C GLU A 77 14.65 -0.29 11.61
N LYS A 78 15.96 -0.31 11.37
CA LYS A 78 16.67 -1.52 10.93
C LYS A 78 16.65 -2.60 12.03
N GLU A 79 16.87 -2.21 13.29
CA GLU A 79 16.86 -3.14 14.41
C GLU A 79 15.47 -3.76 14.64
N GLU A 80 14.41 -2.96 14.62
CA GLU A 80 13.02 -3.43 14.75
C GLU A 80 12.64 -4.34 13.58
N SER A 81 13.05 -3.99 12.35
CA SER A 81 12.89 -4.85 11.17
C SER A 81 13.61 -6.20 11.34
N LEU A 82 14.82 -6.21 11.91
CA LEU A 82 15.58 -7.44 12.18
C LEU A 82 14.95 -8.27 13.30
N LYS A 83 14.47 -7.64 14.38
CA LYS A 83 13.74 -8.32 15.46
C LYS A 83 12.47 -8.97 14.95
N PHE A 84 11.71 -8.29 14.09
CA PHE A 84 10.53 -8.85 13.45
C PHE A 84 10.88 -10.09 12.61
N LYS A 85 11.90 -9.98 11.74
CA LYS A 85 12.38 -11.13 10.94
C LYS A 85 12.82 -12.30 11.81
N ARG A 86 13.56 -12.04 12.89
CA ARG A 86 13.99 -13.07 13.86
C ARG A 86 12.81 -13.73 14.56
N ARG A 87 11.79 -12.97 14.98
CA ARG A 87 10.57 -13.50 15.59
C ARG A 87 9.77 -14.34 14.61
N ALA A 88 9.62 -13.89 13.36
CA ALA A 88 8.98 -14.66 12.30
C ALA A 88 9.71 -15.99 12.04
N ALA A 89 11.04 -15.95 11.89
CA ALA A 89 11.87 -17.13 11.68
C ALA A 89 11.85 -18.11 12.87
N LYS A 90 11.91 -17.60 14.12
CA LYS A 90 11.87 -18.44 15.33
C LYS A 90 10.52 -19.12 15.54
N GLN A 91 9.43 -18.53 15.03
CA GLN A 91 8.09 -19.09 15.16
C GLN A 91 7.81 -20.20 14.14
N GLY A 92 8.77 -20.59 13.29
CA GLY A 92 8.55 -21.60 12.25
C GLY A 92 7.39 -21.25 11.31
N ARG A 93 6.99 -19.98 11.30
CA ARG A 93 6.04 -19.46 10.33
C ARG A 93 6.89 -19.01 9.16
N ASP A 94 6.98 -19.89 8.17
CA ASP A 94 6.94 -19.40 6.80
C ASP A 94 5.85 -18.31 6.73
N PRO A 95 6.02 -17.22 5.95
CA PRO A 95 4.89 -16.37 5.65
C PRO A 95 3.83 -17.33 5.16
N GLU A 96 2.79 -17.53 5.97
CA GLU A 96 1.66 -18.31 5.56
C GLU A 96 1.16 -17.52 4.36
N GLU A 97 1.53 -17.99 3.16
CA GLU A 97 0.62 -17.97 2.03
C GLU A 97 -0.69 -18.30 2.70
N THR A 98 -1.58 -17.32 2.81
CA THR A 98 -2.92 -17.57 3.32
C THR A 98 -3.51 -18.56 2.34
N LEU A 99 -3.23 -19.84 2.57
CA LEU A 99 -3.97 -20.93 2.02
C LEU A 99 -5.40 -20.59 2.42
N PRO A 100 -6.35 -20.65 1.48
CA PRO A 100 -7.73 -20.33 1.80
C PRO A 100 -8.10 -21.19 3.00
N VAL A 101 -8.35 -20.54 4.14
CA VAL A 101 -8.90 -21.21 5.33
C VAL A 101 -10.12 -21.94 4.81
N ALA A 102 -10.10 -23.27 4.91
CA ALA A 102 -11.21 -24.07 4.42
C ALA A 102 -12.49 -23.50 5.05
N PRO A 103 -13.53 -23.22 4.25
CA PRO A 103 -14.73 -22.57 4.74
C PRO A 103 -15.25 -23.36 5.95
N SER A 104 -15.53 -22.68 7.07
CA SER A 104 -16.07 -23.36 8.24
C SER A 104 -17.41 -24.00 7.89
N LYS A 105 -17.89 -24.95 8.71
CA LYS A 105 -19.23 -25.54 8.53
C LYS A 105 -20.34 -24.49 8.41
N LYS A 106 -20.16 -23.29 8.98
CA LYS A 106 -21.08 -22.16 8.84
C LYS A 106 -20.93 -21.45 7.49
N ASP A 107 -19.71 -21.29 6.98
CA ASP A 107 -19.41 -20.68 5.68
C ASP A 107 -19.86 -21.56 4.50
N ILE A 108 -19.83 -22.89 4.68
CA ILE A 108 -20.37 -23.88 3.73
C ILE A 108 -21.90 -23.79 3.68
N ALA A 109 -22.55 -23.51 4.82
CA ALA A 109 -24.00 -23.42 4.92
C ALA A 109 -24.60 -22.13 4.34
N THR A 110 -23.85 -21.01 4.36
CA THR A 110 -24.34 -19.71 3.87
C THR A 110 -24.01 -19.40 2.41
N SER A 111 -23.25 -20.25 1.69
CA SER A 111 -22.84 -19.99 0.29
C SER A 111 -22.24 -18.59 0.10
N THR A 112 -21.34 -18.18 1.00
CA THR A 112 -20.76 -16.82 1.03
C THR A 112 -19.24 -16.86 0.94
N ARG A 113 -18.64 -15.88 0.26
CA ARG A 113 -17.19 -15.70 0.11
C ARG A 113 -16.74 -14.33 0.60
N VAL A 114 -15.56 -14.27 1.21
CA VAL A 114 -14.88 -13.02 1.54
C VAL A 114 -14.02 -12.57 0.35
N LEU A 115 -14.16 -11.32 -0.08
CA LEU A 115 -13.31 -10.70 -1.08
C LEU A 115 -11.92 -10.42 -0.48
N ASP A 116 -10.97 -11.33 -0.71
CA ASP A 116 -9.57 -11.11 -0.36
C ASP A 116 -8.76 -10.45 -1.50
N SER A 117 -7.47 -10.19 -1.24
CA SER A 117 -6.54 -9.57 -2.19
C SER A 117 -6.40 -10.33 -3.51
N ASN A 118 -6.35 -11.65 -3.46
CA ASN A 118 -6.16 -12.53 -4.61
C ASN A 118 -7.48 -12.66 -5.38
N LEU A 119 -8.60 -12.78 -4.67
CA LEU A 119 -9.92 -12.84 -5.28
C LEU A 119 -10.23 -11.55 -6.05
N ILE A 120 -10.02 -10.38 -5.44
CA ILE A 120 -10.20 -9.07 -6.10
C ILE A 120 -9.29 -8.95 -7.34
N LYS A 121 -8.04 -9.39 -7.26
CA LYS A 121 -7.13 -9.42 -8.42
C LYS A 121 -7.65 -10.33 -9.53
N SER A 122 -8.15 -11.52 -9.18
CA SER A 122 -8.63 -12.53 -10.14
C SER A 122 -9.89 -12.10 -10.90
N LEU A 123 -10.66 -11.17 -10.36
CA LEU A 123 -11.87 -10.61 -10.97
C LEU A 123 -11.59 -9.47 -11.97
N ARG A 124 -10.32 -9.05 -12.13
CA ARG A 124 -9.92 -7.95 -13.02
C ARG A 124 -9.55 -8.45 -14.42
N VAL A 125 -9.72 -7.57 -15.40
CA VAL A 125 -9.19 -7.68 -16.76
C VAL A 125 -8.41 -6.41 -17.07
N CYS A 126 -7.11 -6.52 -17.39
CA CYS A 126 -6.23 -5.38 -17.68
C CYS A 126 -6.26 -4.30 -16.58
N GLY A 127 -6.28 -4.74 -15.31
CA GLY A 127 -6.25 -3.84 -14.17
C GLY A 127 -7.61 -3.21 -13.78
N ARG A 128 -8.70 -3.46 -14.51
CA ARG A 128 -10.04 -2.96 -14.19
C ARG A 128 -11.05 -4.10 -14.03
N MET A 129 -12.13 -3.87 -13.29
CA MET A 129 -13.28 -4.80 -13.26
C MET A 129 -14.28 -4.38 -14.33
N THR A 130 -15.03 -5.35 -14.87
CA THR A 130 -16.10 -5.02 -15.84
C THR A 130 -17.32 -4.47 -15.10
N ALA A 131 -18.18 -3.71 -15.78
CA ALA A 131 -19.43 -3.21 -15.20
C ALA A 131 -20.28 -4.37 -14.63
N ALA A 132 -20.42 -5.46 -15.39
CA ALA A 132 -21.12 -6.67 -14.93
C ALA A 132 -20.43 -7.34 -13.71
N THR A 133 -19.11 -7.26 -13.61
CA THR A 133 -18.37 -7.77 -12.45
C THR A 133 -18.60 -6.91 -11.21
N LEU A 134 -18.66 -5.58 -11.36
CA LEU A 134 -18.92 -4.63 -10.27
C LEU A 134 -20.35 -4.76 -9.76
N GLU A 135 -21.32 -4.80 -10.69
CA GLU A 135 -22.74 -5.00 -10.38
C GLU A 135 -22.97 -6.32 -9.63
N ALA A 136 -22.33 -7.40 -10.07
CA ALA A 136 -22.44 -8.70 -9.42
C ALA A 136 -21.94 -8.70 -7.97
N ILE A 137 -20.93 -7.89 -7.63
CA ILE A 137 -20.42 -7.75 -6.26
C ILE A 137 -21.08 -6.59 -5.48
N GLY A 138 -22.16 -6.01 -6.03
CA GLY A 138 -22.94 -4.97 -5.38
C GLY A 138 -22.23 -3.62 -5.27
N VAL A 139 -21.39 -3.27 -6.26
CA VAL A 139 -20.77 -1.94 -6.35
C VAL A 139 -20.99 -1.32 -7.72
N ASP A 140 -21.17 0.00 -7.75
CA ASP A 140 -21.31 0.75 -8.99
C ASP A 140 -19.94 1.15 -9.57
N TRP A 141 -19.90 1.53 -10.85
CA TRP A 141 -18.73 2.07 -11.53
C TRP A 141 -18.09 3.25 -10.78
N SER A 142 -18.90 4.12 -10.15
CA SER A 142 -18.42 5.24 -9.31
C SER A 142 -17.52 4.79 -8.17
N PHE A 143 -17.69 3.57 -7.65
CA PHE A 143 -16.85 3.00 -6.60
C PHE A 143 -15.39 2.89 -7.02
N THR A 144 -15.12 2.58 -8.30
CA THR A 144 -13.76 2.45 -8.83
C THR A 144 -13.01 3.77 -8.97
N ARG A 145 -13.70 4.90 -8.83
CA ARG A 145 -13.13 6.26 -8.90
C ARG A 145 -12.61 6.74 -7.53
N GLN A 146 -12.93 6.02 -6.46
CA GLN A 146 -12.48 6.36 -5.11
C GLN A 146 -10.99 6.02 -4.92
N PRO A 147 -10.24 6.83 -4.16
CA PRO A 147 -8.87 6.48 -3.79
C PRO A 147 -8.86 5.14 -3.04
N ASN A 148 -7.90 4.28 -3.38
CA ASN A 148 -7.73 2.97 -2.76
C ASN A 148 -8.98 2.06 -2.81
N TRP A 149 -9.86 2.20 -3.81
CA TRP A 149 -11.10 1.42 -3.92
C TRP A 149 -10.89 -0.10 -3.84
N MET A 150 -9.77 -0.63 -4.33
CA MET A 150 -9.43 -2.05 -4.21
C MET A 150 -9.23 -2.48 -2.75
N PHE A 151 -8.64 -1.62 -1.92
CA PHE A 151 -8.50 -1.87 -0.49
C PHE A 151 -9.88 -1.87 0.18
N ARG A 152 -10.77 -0.96 -0.23
CA ARG A 152 -12.14 -0.87 0.27
C ARG A 152 -13.04 -2.06 -0.09
N LEU A 153 -12.67 -2.85 -1.11
CA LEU A 153 -13.34 -4.11 -1.41
C LEU A 153 -12.88 -5.28 -0.52
N ARG A 154 -11.70 -5.17 0.09
CA ARG A 154 -11.17 -6.26 0.92
C ARG A 154 -12.05 -6.47 2.14
N GLY A 155 -12.38 -7.73 2.42
CA GLY A 155 -13.19 -8.11 3.57
C GLY A 155 -14.71 -8.02 3.33
N ARG A 156 -15.17 -7.54 2.17
CA ARG A 156 -16.59 -7.63 1.82
C ARG A 156 -17.02 -9.08 1.63
N ILE A 157 -18.18 -9.42 2.16
CA ILE A 157 -18.79 -10.74 2.00
C ILE A 157 -19.75 -10.67 0.82
N ILE A 158 -19.58 -11.57 -0.15
CA ILE A 158 -20.48 -11.72 -1.31
C ILE A 158 -21.03 -13.14 -1.35
N THR A 159 -22.17 -13.35 -1.98
CA THR A 159 -22.70 -14.70 -2.18
C THR A 159 -21.89 -15.44 -3.26
N GLU A 160 -21.93 -16.76 -3.23
CA GLU A 160 -21.33 -17.63 -4.25
C GLU A 160 -21.89 -17.28 -5.63
N GLU A 161 -23.21 -17.05 -5.73
CA GLU A 161 -23.89 -16.66 -6.96
C GLU A 161 -23.38 -15.32 -7.52
N ALA A 162 -23.19 -14.33 -6.65
CA ALA A 162 -22.58 -13.04 -6.99
C ALA A 162 -21.15 -13.24 -7.53
N TYR A 163 -20.37 -14.09 -6.88
CA TYR A 163 -19.02 -14.42 -7.33
C TYR A 163 -19.00 -15.08 -8.73
N GLN A 164 -19.89 -16.06 -8.97
CA GLN A 164 -20.00 -16.73 -10.27
C GLN A 164 -20.43 -15.75 -11.38
N ARG A 165 -21.41 -14.88 -11.12
CA ARG A 165 -21.81 -13.81 -12.06
C ARG A 165 -20.65 -12.88 -12.38
N ALA A 166 -19.84 -12.52 -11.37
CA ALA A 166 -18.67 -11.68 -11.54
C ALA A 166 -17.62 -12.32 -12.47
N LEU A 167 -17.38 -13.63 -12.33
CA LEU A 167 -16.50 -14.42 -13.20
C LEU A 167 -17.00 -14.51 -14.64
N ILE A 168 -18.31 -14.68 -14.85
CA ILE A 168 -18.91 -14.71 -16.18
C ILE A 168 -18.64 -13.37 -16.91
N GLY A 169 -18.88 -12.24 -16.24
CA GLY A 169 -18.62 -10.90 -16.79
C GLY A 169 -17.15 -10.73 -17.20
N LYS A 170 -16.22 -11.16 -16.35
CA LYS A 170 -14.78 -11.18 -16.62
C LYS A 170 -14.45 -12.01 -17.86
N ASN A 171 -14.91 -13.26 -17.91
CA ASN A 171 -14.59 -14.21 -18.97
C ASN A 171 -15.13 -13.77 -20.33
N LYS A 172 -16.33 -13.16 -20.37
CA LYS A 172 -16.87 -12.52 -21.59
C LYS A 172 -15.92 -11.43 -22.12
N ARG A 173 -15.38 -10.59 -21.25
CA ARG A 173 -14.43 -9.54 -21.64
C ARG A 173 -13.09 -10.11 -22.11
N VAL A 174 -12.57 -11.15 -21.46
CA VAL A 174 -11.33 -11.84 -21.88
C VAL A 174 -11.51 -12.47 -23.27
N ARG A 175 -12.61 -13.18 -23.52
CA ARG A 175 -12.92 -13.77 -24.83
C ARG A 175 -13.04 -12.72 -25.93
N LYS A 176 -13.70 -11.58 -25.67
CA LYS A 176 -13.80 -10.46 -26.62
C LYS A 176 -12.45 -9.84 -26.97
N LYS A 177 -11.49 -9.87 -26.04
CA LYS A 177 -10.12 -9.37 -26.27
C LYS A 177 -9.27 -10.35 -27.08
N LYS A 178 -9.42 -11.67 -26.90
CA LYS A 178 -8.69 -12.69 -27.70
C LYS A 178 -9.12 -12.73 -29.17
N ARG A 179 -10.30 -12.21 -29.51
CA ARG A 179 -10.85 -12.14 -30.87
C ARG A 179 -10.54 -10.82 -31.59
N ARG A 180 -9.81 -9.91 -30.94
CA ARG A 180 -9.36 -8.61 -31.45
C ARG A 180 -7.85 -8.62 -31.54
#